data_AF-A0AAD9CFZ1-F1
#
_entry.id   AF-A0AAD9CFZ1-F1
#
_cell.length_a   1.000
_cell.length_b   1.000
_cell.length_c   1.000
_cell.angle_alpha   90.00
_cell.angle_beta   90.00
_cell.angle_gamma   90.00
#
_symmetry.space_group_name_H-M   'P 1'
#
loop_
_entity.id
_entity.type
_entity.pdbx_description
1 polymer ?
#
loop_
_entity_poly.entity_id
_entity_poly.type
_entity_poly.pdbx_seq_one_letter_code
_entity_poly.pdbx_strand_id
1 'polypeptide(L)'
;MAEINSHIEGGEDAGLVGMGLRISVSPVQTAFYIILVMLGIIGNATVVGVIGKSVIVDRVGGRNSDIIIINMALSNLLVSVMRNTLLIVSDVGLELYSSKEWCQFLMGVWVWLRSVNVWSTLFLSAFHLQTLRRVAPAIGNLHAPRGLPKTVMFILGLIWCLNFIYSIPAHIYSTSGDVNSTELICLLKLLTLCIFHPVSSTLIFLLLSQTLMLVSSTTRPLLGCVWNFPSSYSGLAYATTSMVIHETIPIILMAFTNLGSLYTLYTHSRRRSSVPDAPVIKRVPAERRAAKVILALIMLFIASWGTSIISVNYFNYNRGSSAEFLLVIARFANIIFIAMSPAVLAVGHRRLRSFIKSMLSK
;
A
#
# COMPACT_ATOMS: atom_id res chain seq x y z
N MET A 1 -10.22 74.19 -5.91
CA MET A 1 -10.05 73.37 -4.70
C MET A 1 -10.81 72.08 -4.96
N ALA A 2 -10.23 71.01 -5.53
CA ALA A 2 -9.18 70.12 -4.98
C ALA A 2 -9.64 69.54 -3.62
N GLU A 3 -9.77 68.24 -3.35
CA GLU A 3 -9.20 66.95 -3.82
C GLU A 3 -10.32 65.87 -3.82
N ILE A 4 -10.50 64.98 -4.80
CA ILE A 4 -9.74 63.75 -5.16
C ILE A 4 -9.56 62.76 -4.00
N ASN A 5 -10.37 61.69 -3.99
CA ASN A 5 -9.80 60.34 -3.94
C ASN A 5 -10.73 59.29 -4.59
N SER A 6 -10.19 58.70 -5.64
CA SER A 6 -10.69 57.58 -6.44
C SER A 6 -10.32 56.24 -5.81
N HIS A 7 -11.19 55.23 -5.88
CA HIS A 7 -10.78 53.92 -6.40
C HIS A 7 -11.99 53.08 -6.82
N ILE A 8 -11.94 52.66 -8.08
CA ILE A 8 -12.79 51.68 -8.78
C ILE A 8 -12.24 50.28 -8.47
N GLU A 9 -13.15 49.30 -8.35
CA GLU A 9 -13.15 47.93 -8.90
C GLU A 9 -14.18 47.12 -8.09
N GLY A 10 -15.26 46.58 -8.66
CA GLY A 10 -15.25 45.61 -9.76
C GLY A 10 -15.16 44.18 -9.18
N GLY A 11 -16.10 43.81 -8.31
CA GLY A 11 -16.15 42.48 -7.68
C GLY A 11 -17.17 41.59 -8.38
N GLU A 12 -16.70 40.72 -9.26
CA GLU A 12 -17.48 39.62 -9.83
C GLU A 12 -17.78 38.58 -8.73
N ASP A 13 -19.07 38.32 -8.53
CA ASP A 13 -19.58 37.21 -7.72
C ASP A 13 -19.26 35.88 -8.40
N ALA A 14 -18.10 35.30 -8.09
CA ALA A 14 -17.73 33.95 -8.51
C ALA A 14 -17.86 32.96 -7.35
N GLY A 15 -18.76 32.00 -7.52
CA GLY A 15 -19.18 31.01 -6.54
C GLY A 15 -18.04 30.23 -5.88
N LEU A 16 -18.14 30.12 -4.56
CA LEU A 16 -17.28 29.35 -3.67
C LEU A 16 -17.57 27.85 -3.86
N VAL A 17 -17.06 27.29 -4.97
CA VAL A 17 -17.10 25.86 -5.30
C VAL A 17 -16.18 25.09 -4.33
N GLY A 18 -16.71 24.01 -3.76
CA GLY A 18 -16.15 23.26 -2.64
C GLY A 18 -14.68 22.88 -2.76
N MET A 19 -13.86 23.38 -1.83
CA MET A 19 -12.47 23.00 -1.67
C MET A 19 -12.35 21.80 -0.73
N GLY A 20 -12.36 20.59 -1.30
CA GLY A 20 -11.35 19.62 -0.87
C GLY A 20 -9.99 20.24 -1.16
N LEU A 21 -9.03 20.16 -0.24
CA LEU A 21 -7.69 20.79 -0.34
C LEU A 21 -7.01 20.45 -1.69
N ARG A 22 -7.25 21.28 -2.71
CA ARG A 22 -6.58 21.20 -4.02
C ARG A 22 -5.18 21.71 -3.79
N ILE A 23 -4.27 20.79 -3.46
CA ILE A 23 -2.84 21.09 -3.53
C ILE A 23 -2.59 21.59 -4.96
N SER A 24 -2.01 22.78 -5.11
CA SER A 24 -1.45 23.26 -6.37
C SER A 24 -0.20 22.43 -6.70
N VAL A 25 -0.41 21.15 -6.99
CA VAL A 25 0.65 20.22 -7.41
C VAL A 25 1.20 20.75 -8.72
N SER A 26 2.52 20.92 -8.82
CA SER A 26 3.11 21.42 -10.06
C SER A 26 2.74 20.47 -11.22
N PRO A 27 2.47 20.98 -12.43
CA PRO A 27 2.13 20.14 -13.59
C PRO A 27 3.16 19.01 -13.82
N VAL A 28 4.42 19.30 -13.50
CA VAL A 28 5.53 18.34 -13.54
C VAL A 28 5.32 17.18 -12.55
N GLN A 29 4.98 17.46 -11.30
CA GLN A 29 4.71 16.41 -10.30
C GLN A 29 3.50 15.55 -10.69
N THR A 30 2.44 16.15 -11.22
CA THR A 30 1.27 15.42 -11.71
C THR A 30 1.64 14.53 -12.91
N ALA A 31 2.42 15.03 -13.87
CA ALA A 31 2.91 14.24 -14.99
C ALA A 31 3.76 13.04 -14.52
N PHE A 32 4.70 13.24 -13.59
CA PHE A 32 5.47 12.15 -13.01
C PHE A 32 4.59 11.12 -12.30
N TYR A 33 3.58 11.56 -11.55
CA TYR A 33 2.64 10.65 -10.91
C TYR A 33 1.88 9.81 -11.93
N ILE A 34 1.36 10.42 -13.01
CA ILE A 34 0.66 9.71 -14.09
C ILE A 34 1.58 8.66 -14.73
N ILE A 35 2.83 9.02 -15.02
CA ILE A 35 3.82 8.07 -15.57
C ILE A 35 4.01 6.87 -14.64
N LEU A 36 4.17 7.10 -13.33
CA LEU A 36 4.31 6.01 -12.35
C LEU A 36 3.06 5.13 -12.29
N VAL A 37 1.86 5.70 -12.37
CA VAL A 37 0.60 4.95 -12.40
C VAL A 37 0.52 4.08 -13.65
N MET A 38 0.85 4.62 -14.81
CA MET A 38 0.86 3.87 -16.07
C MET A 38 1.88 2.73 -16.05
N LEU A 39 3.10 2.99 -15.56
CA LEU A 39 4.12 1.96 -15.35
C LEU A 39 3.64 0.87 -14.39
N GLY A 40 2.98 1.26 -13.30
CA GLY A 40 2.37 0.33 -12.35
C GLY A 40 1.31 -0.56 -12.99
N ILE A 41 0.37 0.02 -13.76
CA ILE A 41 -0.69 -0.73 -14.43
C ILE A 41 -0.10 -1.69 -15.45
N ILE A 42 0.71 -1.19 -16.39
CA ILE A 42 1.29 -1.99 -17.47
C ILE A 42 2.20 -3.09 -16.91
N GLY A 43 3.07 -2.74 -15.96
CA GLY A 43 4.02 -3.67 -15.37
C GLY A 43 3.34 -4.79 -14.58
N ASN A 44 2.38 -4.48 -13.71
CA ASN A 44 1.67 -5.51 -12.95
C ASN A 44 0.76 -6.36 -13.85
N ALA A 45 0.10 -5.77 -14.86
CA ALA A 45 -0.65 -6.53 -15.86
C ALA A 45 0.25 -7.52 -16.63
N THR A 46 1.46 -7.08 -17.01
CA THR A 46 2.46 -7.95 -17.67
C THR A 46 2.86 -9.12 -16.76
N VAL A 47 3.09 -8.88 -15.47
CA VAL A 47 3.41 -9.93 -14.49
C VAL A 47 2.29 -10.96 -14.42
N VAL A 48 1.04 -10.50 -14.27
CA VAL A 48 -0.14 -11.37 -14.22
C VAL A 48 -0.27 -12.18 -15.51
N GLY A 49 -0.13 -11.55 -16.68
CA GLY A 49 -0.26 -12.24 -17.97
C GLY A 49 0.85 -13.27 -18.24
N VAL A 50 2.12 -12.86 -18.08
CA VAL A 50 3.28 -13.71 -18.41
C VAL A 50 3.43 -14.87 -17.43
N ILE A 51 3.37 -14.58 -16.12
CA ILE A 51 3.53 -15.62 -15.10
C ILE A 51 2.25 -16.46 -15.01
N GLY A 52 1.07 -15.83 -15.10
CA GLY A 52 -0.23 -16.52 -15.04
C GLY A 52 -0.44 -17.51 -16.19
N LYS A 53 -0.16 -17.12 -17.44
CA LYS A 53 -0.20 -18.05 -18.58
C LYS A 53 0.67 -19.29 -18.32
N SER A 54 1.82 -19.07 -17.71
CA SER A 54 2.80 -20.12 -17.45
C SER A 54 2.38 -21.08 -16.33
N VAL A 55 1.61 -20.61 -15.34
CA VAL A 55 1.04 -21.46 -14.28
C VAL A 55 -0.14 -22.29 -14.79
N ILE A 56 -0.96 -21.74 -15.68
CA ILE A 56 -2.14 -22.42 -16.24
C ILE A 56 -1.74 -23.53 -17.22
N VAL A 57 -0.75 -23.25 -18.09
CA VAL A 57 -0.28 -24.18 -19.13
C VAL A 57 0.60 -25.28 -18.52
N ASP A 58 1.52 -24.93 -17.61
CA ASP A 58 2.40 -25.91 -16.98
C ASP A 58 1.73 -26.54 -15.74
N ARG A 59 0.76 -27.44 -15.93
CA ARG A 59 0.05 -28.14 -14.82
C ARG A 59 0.97 -28.92 -13.86
N VAL A 60 2.25 -29.09 -14.19
CA VAL A 60 3.26 -29.84 -13.42
C VAL A 60 4.32 -28.92 -12.77
N GLY A 61 4.34 -27.62 -13.09
CA GLY A 61 5.49 -26.74 -12.79
C GLY A 61 5.21 -25.44 -12.04
N GLY A 62 3.96 -25.15 -11.67
CA GLY A 62 3.61 -23.94 -10.92
C GLY A 62 4.24 -23.94 -9.53
N ARG A 63 5.40 -23.28 -9.39
CA ARG A 63 6.06 -23.12 -8.09
C ARG A 63 5.13 -22.30 -7.20
N ASN A 64 4.90 -22.72 -5.96
CA ASN A 64 4.05 -22.00 -4.99
C ASN A 64 4.37 -20.49 -4.92
N SER A 65 5.63 -20.10 -5.15
CA SER A 65 6.04 -18.70 -5.24
C SER A 65 5.34 -17.92 -6.35
N ASP A 66 5.07 -18.53 -7.49
CA ASP A 66 4.59 -17.88 -8.70
C ASP A 66 3.10 -17.53 -8.54
N ILE A 67 2.33 -18.40 -7.86
CA ILE A 67 0.94 -18.12 -7.46
C ILE A 67 0.89 -16.89 -6.52
N ILE A 68 1.80 -16.82 -5.55
CA ILE A 68 1.87 -15.69 -4.61
C ILE A 68 2.28 -14.40 -5.34
N ILE A 69 3.24 -14.47 -6.27
CA ILE A 69 3.66 -13.32 -7.08
C ILE A 69 2.52 -12.82 -7.98
N ILE A 70 1.76 -13.72 -8.60
CA ILE A 70 0.58 -13.34 -9.41
C ILE A 70 -0.46 -12.65 -8.52
N ASN A 71 -0.75 -13.18 -7.34
CA ASN A 71 -1.70 -12.57 -6.40
C ASN A 71 -1.24 -11.17 -5.95
N MET A 72 0.04 -11.00 -5.64
CA MET A 72 0.61 -9.68 -5.33
C MET A 72 0.46 -8.72 -6.51
N ALA A 73 0.82 -9.12 -7.72
CA ALA A 73 0.68 -8.29 -8.92
C ALA A 73 -0.79 -7.95 -9.23
N LEU A 74 -1.72 -8.91 -9.02
CA LEU A 74 -3.15 -8.69 -9.19
C LEU A 74 -3.68 -7.65 -8.18
N SER A 75 -3.32 -7.78 -6.90
CA SER A 75 -3.73 -6.79 -5.89
C SER A 75 -3.14 -5.40 -6.17
N ASN A 76 -1.86 -5.31 -6.56
CA ASN A 76 -1.22 -4.07 -6.98
C ASN A 76 -1.95 -3.43 -8.18
N LEU A 77 -2.32 -4.24 -9.18
CA LEU A 77 -3.06 -3.79 -10.36
C LEU A 77 -4.43 -3.23 -9.97
N LEU A 78 -5.19 -3.95 -9.14
CA LEU A 78 -6.52 -3.53 -8.69
C LEU A 78 -6.46 -2.25 -7.85
N VAL A 79 -5.49 -2.12 -6.94
CA VAL A 79 -5.26 -0.86 -6.20
C VAL A 79 -4.94 0.28 -7.16
N SER A 80 -4.11 0.04 -8.17
CA SER A 80 -3.75 1.07 -9.14
C SER A 80 -4.93 1.53 -9.99
N VAL A 81 -5.72 0.58 -10.51
CA VAL A 81 -6.88 0.87 -11.34
C VAL A 81 -7.97 1.56 -10.51
N MET A 82 -8.32 1.03 -9.33
CA MET A 82 -9.42 1.57 -8.53
C MET A 82 -9.07 2.89 -7.84
N ARG A 83 -7.87 3.05 -7.28
CA ARG A 83 -7.54 4.24 -6.49
C ARG A 83 -6.77 5.27 -7.31
N ASN A 84 -5.66 4.87 -7.91
CA ASN A 84 -4.72 5.83 -8.49
C ASN A 84 -5.30 6.46 -9.77
N THR A 85 -6.06 5.70 -10.56
CA THR A 85 -6.80 6.25 -11.72
C THR A 85 -7.85 7.27 -11.29
N LEU A 86 -8.64 6.97 -10.24
CA LEU A 86 -9.64 7.91 -9.73
C LEU A 86 -9.02 9.20 -9.18
N LEU A 87 -7.85 9.11 -8.55
CA LEU A 87 -7.10 10.29 -8.12
C LEU A 87 -6.61 11.14 -9.31
N ILE A 88 -6.16 10.51 -10.41
CA ILE A 88 -5.79 11.24 -11.64
C ILE A 88 -7.02 11.94 -12.22
N VAL A 89 -8.15 11.24 -12.35
CA VAL A 89 -9.38 11.82 -12.88
C VAL A 89 -9.85 13.02 -12.05
N SER A 90 -9.78 12.89 -10.72
CA SER A 90 -10.11 13.99 -9.80
C SER A 90 -9.15 15.18 -9.91
N ASP A 91 -7.85 14.94 -10.14
CA ASP A 91 -6.86 16.02 -10.31
C ASP A 91 -7.00 16.77 -11.65
N VAL A 92 -7.49 16.09 -12.69
CA VAL A 92 -7.77 16.70 -14.01
C VAL A 92 -9.03 17.59 -13.95
N GLY A 93 -9.73 17.63 -12.82
CA GLY A 93 -10.86 18.53 -12.60
C GLY A 93 -12.18 18.01 -13.19
N LEU A 94 -12.25 16.74 -13.56
CA LEU A 94 -13.53 16.10 -13.83
C LEU A 94 -14.27 15.95 -12.51
N GLU A 95 -15.29 16.78 -12.31
CA GLU A 95 -16.23 16.65 -11.21
C GLU A 95 -17.01 15.34 -11.39
N LEU A 96 -16.44 14.26 -10.88
CA LEU A 96 -17.17 13.04 -10.62
C LEU A 96 -18.13 13.39 -9.48
N TYR A 97 -19.38 13.73 -9.82
CA TYR A 97 -20.45 13.89 -8.85
C TYR A 97 -20.65 12.54 -8.16
N SER A 98 -19.99 12.36 -7.02
CA SER A 98 -19.97 11.06 -6.35
C SER A 98 -21.24 10.96 -5.52
N SER A 99 -22.25 10.28 -6.08
CA SER A 99 -23.44 9.93 -5.33
C SER A 99 -23.05 9.13 -4.07
N LYS A 100 -23.92 9.14 -3.06
CA LYS A 100 -23.70 8.41 -1.81
C LYS A 100 -23.31 6.94 -2.06
N GLU A 101 -23.91 6.30 -3.05
CA GLU A 101 -23.67 4.92 -3.45
C GLU A 101 -22.26 4.71 -4.00
N TRP A 102 -21.77 5.64 -4.84
CA TRP A 102 -20.39 5.61 -5.33
C TRP A 102 -19.40 5.77 -4.19
N CYS A 103 -19.72 6.65 -3.24
CA CYS A 103 -18.88 6.85 -2.08
C CYS A 103 -18.74 5.60 -1.20
N GLN A 104 -19.87 4.93 -0.92
CA GLN A 104 -19.95 3.64 -0.26
C GLN A 104 -19.15 2.56 -0.99
N PHE A 105 -19.36 2.42 -2.28
CA PHE A 105 -18.68 1.43 -3.11
C PHE A 105 -17.16 1.66 -3.14
N LEU A 106 -16.74 2.87 -3.48
CA LEU A 106 -15.33 3.21 -3.68
C LEU A 106 -14.54 3.12 -2.37
N MET A 107 -15.09 3.58 -1.26
CA MET A 107 -14.43 3.47 0.05
C MET A 107 -14.32 2.02 0.51
N GLY A 108 -15.39 1.23 0.38
CA GLY A 108 -15.36 -0.19 0.71
C GLY A 108 -14.33 -0.97 -0.11
N VAL A 109 -14.35 -0.80 -1.44
CA VAL A 109 -13.39 -1.43 -2.36
C VAL A 109 -11.96 -0.98 -2.07
N TRP A 110 -11.75 0.31 -1.79
CA TRP A 110 -10.44 0.84 -1.45
C TRP A 110 -9.87 0.21 -0.18
N VAL A 111 -10.64 0.18 0.93
CA VAL A 111 -10.23 -0.46 2.18
C VAL A 111 -9.92 -1.93 1.95
N TRP A 112 -10.80 -2.64 1.23
CA TRP A 112 -10.62 -4.04 0.92
C TRP A 112 -9.32 -4.33 0.17
N LEU A 113 -9.11 -3.67 -0.96
CA LEU A 113 -7.94 -3.91 -1.82
C LEU A 113 -6.64 -3.49 -1.14
N ARG A 114 -6.66 -2.39 -0.38
CA ARG A 114 -5.54 -1.94 0.46
C ARG A 114 -5.13 -3.03 1.45
N SER A 115 -6.10 -3.56 2.19
CA SER A 115 -5.87 -4.59 3.18
C SER A 115 -5.38 -5.90 2.56
N VAL A 116 -6.00 -6.36 1.47
CA VAL A 116 -5.57 -7.56 0.74
C VAL A 116 -4.12 -7.45 0.28
N ASN A 117 -3.71 -6.28 -0.23
CA ASN A 117 -2.35 -6.05 -0.71
C ASN A 117 -1.32 -6.18 0.42
N VAL A 118 -1.60 -5.60 1.59
CA VAL A 118 -0.75 -5.69 2.77
C VAL A 118 -0.65 -7.14 3.27
N TRP A 119 -1.77 -7.82 3.47
CA TRP A 119 -1.80 -9.20 3.95
C TRP A 119 -1.15 -10.19 2.97
N SER A 120 -1.32 -9.97 1.67
CA SER A 120 -0.66 -10.76 0.62
C SER A 120 0.86 -10.60 0.66
N THR A 121 1.35 -9.39 0.93
CA THR A 121 2.78 -9.10 1.04
C THR A 121 3.38 -9.70 2.32
N LEU A 122 2.65 -9.66 3.44
CA LEU A 122 3.03 -10.36 4.67
C LEU A 122 3.12 -11.88 4.43
N PHE A 123 2.13 -12.46 3.75
CA PHE A 123 2.14 -13.88 3.41
C PHE A 123 3.34 -14.26 2.53
N LEU A 124 3.69 -13.42 1.54
CA LEU A 124 4.91 -13.59 0.75
C LEU A 124 6.17 -13.57 1.63
N SER A 125 6.26 -12.64 2.59
CA SER A 125 7.41 -12.56 3.51
C SER A 125 7.54 -13.79 4.40
N ALA A 126 6.44 -14.28 4.97
CA ALA A 126 6.42 -15.49 5.78
C ALA A 126 6.78 -16.74 4.94
N PHE A 127 6.19 -16.87 3.75
CA PHE A 127 6.51 -17.95 2.82
C PHE A 127 7.99 -17.93 2.40
N HIS A 128 8.54 -16.74 2.19
CA HIS A 128 9.93 -16.56 1.83
C HIS A 128 10.88 -17.00 2.95
N LEU A 129 10.62 -16.57 4.19
CA LEU A 129 11.40 -16.99 5.36
C LEU A 129 11.35 -18.51 5.56
N GLN A 130 10.16 -19.11 5.45
CA GLN A 130 10.03 -20.57 5.54
C GLN A 130 10.83 -21.29 4.44
N THR A 131 10.80 -20.78 3.22
CA THR A 131 11.58 -21.34 2.11
C THR A 131 13.07 -21.24 2.39
N LEU A 132 13.55 -20.09 2.87
CA LEU A 132 14.96 -19.91 3.24
C LEU A 132 15.41 -20.85 4.36
N ARG A 133 14.59 -21.01 5.42
CA ARG A 133 14.88 -21.92 6.52
C ARG A 133 14.93 -23.39 6.09
N ARG A 134 14.13 -23.80 5.09
CA ARG A 134 14.17 -25.16 4.55
C ARG A 134 15.40 -25.43 3.68
N VAL A 135 15.87 -24.43 2.93
CA VAL A 135 17.07 -24.54 2.07
C VAL A 135 18.36 -24.40 2.90
N ALA A 136 18.25 -23.85 4.11
CA ALA A 136 19.30 -23.81 5.11
C ALA A 136 19.41 -25.15 5.88
N PRO A 137 20.56 -25.85 5.91
CA PRO A 137 20.71 -27.04 6.73
C PRO A 137 20.92 -26.60 8.19
N ALA A 138 19.88 -26.75 9.00
CA ALA A 138 20.00 -26.78 10.45
C ALA A 138 19.09 -27.88 11.00
N ILE A 139 19.71 -29.03 11.30
CA ILE A 139 19.54 -29.84 12.51
C ILE A 139 18.08 -30.05 12.94
N GLY A 140 17.53 -31.20 12.56
CA GLY A 140 16.28 -31.72 13.12
C GLY A 140 15.32 -32.23 12.05
N ASN A 141 15.01 -33.53 12.10
CA ASN A 141 14.07 -34.25 11.24
C ASN A 141 12.61 -33.73 11.40
N LEU A 142 12.30 -32.54 10.91
CA LEU A 142 10.93 -32.19 10.55
C LEU A 142 10.85 -31.97 9.05
N HIS A 143 10.43 -33.04 8.35
CA HIS A 143 9.85 -32.97 7.02
C HIS A 143 8.64 -32.02 7.05
N ALA A 144 8.86 -30.71 6.97
CA ALA A 144 7.79 -29.78 6.70
C ALA A 144 7.34 -30.05 5.26
N PRO A 145 6.10 -30.53 5.03
CA PRO A 145 5.66 -30.89 3.69
C PRO A 145 5.80 -29.67 2.78
N ARG A 146 6.30 -29.86 1.54
CA ARG A 146 6.19 -28.85 0.48
C ARG A 146 4.70 -28.49 0.44
N GLY A 147 4.35 -27.26 0.87
CA GLY A 147 2.95 -26.86 0.98
C GLY A 147 2.27 -27.15 -0.34
N LEU A 148 1.18 -27.91 -0.34
CA LEU A 148 0.48 -28.25 -1.56
C LEU A 148 0.01 -26.93 -2.20
N PRO A 149 0.12 -26.73 -3.53
CA PRO A 149 -0.38 -25.52 -4.19
C PRO A 149 -1.83 -25.19 -3.82
N LYS A 150 -2.64 -26.22 -3.53
CA LYS A 150 -4.02 -26.09 -3.03
C LYS A 150 -4.11 -25.38 -1.67
N THR A 151 -3.19 -25.67 -0.74
CA THR A 151 -3.15 -25.00 0.58
C THR A 151 -2.80 -23.52 0.43
N VAL A 152 -1.85 -23.18 -0.45
CA VAL A 152 -1.50 -21.78 -0.74
C VAL A 152 -2.69 -21.04 -1.33
N MET A 153 -3.39 -21.63 -2.30
CA MET A 153 -4.57 -21.04 -2.91
C MET A 153 -5.72 -20.86 -1.90
N PHE A 154 -5.93 -21.84 -1.01
CA PHE A 154 -6.91 -21.74 0.07
C PHE A 154 -6.59 -20.59 1.04
N ILE A 155 -5.33 -20.45 1.47
CA ILE A 155 -4.91 -19.34 2.35
C ILE A 155 -5.10 -18.00 1.66
N LEU A 156 -4.74 -17.88 0.38
CA LEU A 156 -4.99 -16.66 -0.39
C LEU A 156 -6.48 -16.36 -0.47
N GLY A 157 -7.32 -17.35 -0.78
CA GLY A 157 -8.78 -17.20 -0.78
C GLY A 157 -9.31 -16.69 0.57
N LEU A 158 -8.82 -17.24 1.68
CA LEU A 158 -9.18 -16.75 3.03
C LEU A 158 -8.73 -15.31 3.27
N ILE A 159 -7.52 -14.92 2.84
CA ILE A 159 -7.06 -13.53 2.94
C ILE A 159 -8.04 -12.61 2.19
N TRP A 160 -8.44 -12.97 0.97
CA TRP A 160 -9.38 -12.16 0.20
C TRP A 160 -10.75 -12.04 0.88
N CYS A 161 -11.33 -13.17 1.31
CA CYS A 161 -12.67 -13.21 1.91
C CYS A 161 -12.73 -12.52 3.28
N LEU A 162 -11.76 -12.78 4.16
CA LEU A 162 -11.74 -12.17 5.50
C LEU A 162 -11.57 -10.65 5.42
N ASN A 163 -10.70 -10.16 4.53
CA ASN A 163 -10.54 -8.73 4.31
C ASN A 163 -11.77 -8.10 3.65
N PHE A 164 -12.49 -8.84 2.80
CA PHE A 164 -13.76 -8.38 2.24
C PHE A 164 -14.80 -8.19 3.34
N ILE A 165 -14.98 -9.19 4.20
CA ILE A 165 -15.91 -9.13 5.34
C ILE A 165 -15.57 -7.94 6.26
N TYR A 166 -14.28 -7.71 6.53
CA TYR A 166 -13.84 -6.58 7.34
C TYR A 166 -14.12 -5.22 6.70
N SER A 167 -14.17 -5.14 5.38
CA SER A 167 -14.45 -3.89 4.64
C SER A 167 -15.93 -3.50 4.61
N ILE A 168 -16.84 -4.39 5.03
CA ILE A 168 -18.29 -4.16 4.99
C ILE A 168 -18.71 -2.88 5.75
N PRO A 169 -18.23 -2.59 6.97
CA PRO A 169 -18.59 -1.35 7.66
C PRO A 169 -18.16 -0.10 6.88
N ALA A 170 -16.99 -0.10 6.24
CA ALA A 170 -16.57 1.01 5.38
C ALA A 170 -17.49 1.16 4.16
N HIS A 171 -18.05 0.07 3.64
CA HIS A 171 -19.03 0.13 2.56
C HIS A 171 -20.35 0.75 3.04
N ILE A 172 -20.90 0.32 4.18
CA ILE A 172 -22.22 0.77 4.66
C ILE A 172 -22.18 2.23 5.16
N TYR A 173 -21.15 2.57 5.95
CA TYR A 173 -21.10 3.82 6.69
C TYR A 173 -20.35 4.94 5.97
N SER A 174 -20.14 4.87 4.65
CA SER A 174 -19.56 6.01 3.91
C SER A 174 -20.64 6.93 3.34
N THR A 175 -20.36 8.22 3.26
CA THR A 175 -21.23 9.25 2.67
C THR A 175 -20.42 10.36 2.01
N SER A 176 -21.02 11.11 1.08
CA SER A 176 -20.46 12.37 0.58
C SER A 176 -20.43 13.40 1.71
N GLY A 177 -19.31 14.12 1.89
CA GLY A 177 -19.21 15.19 2.89
C GLY A 177 -19.92 16.46 2.42
N ASP A 178 -20.82 17.01 3.24
CA ASP A 178 -21.48 18.29 2.97
C ASP A 178 -20.66 19.48 3.49
N VAL A 179 -20.76 20.61 2.78
CA VAL A 179 -19.93 21.84 2.89
C VAL A 179 -19.96 22.51 4.27
N ASN A 180 -20.92 22.17 5.14
CA ASN A 180 -21.05 22.72 6.50
C ASN A 180 -20.41 21.85 7.61
N SER A 181 -19.76 20.72 7.27
CA SER A 181 -19.12 19.83 8.26
C SER A 181 -17.58 19.96 8.29
N THR A 182 -17.04 21.06 7.73
CA THR A 182 -15.61 21.25 7.46
C THR A 182 -14.75 21.61 8.68
N GLU A 183 -15.28 21.48 9.90
CA GLU A 183 -14.53 21.72 11.14
C GLU A 183 -14.42 20.45 11.97
N LEU A 184 -13.80 19.39 11.43
CA LEU A 184 -13.41 18.23 12.27
C LEU A 184 -12.26 17.36 11.76
N ILE A 185 -11.29 17.99 11.10
CA ILE A 185 -10.09 17.36 10.51
C ILE A 185 -9.03 17.02 11.61
N CYS A 186 -9.39 16.91 12.90
CA CYS A 186 -8.43 17.09 14.01
C CYS A 186 -8.12 15.86 14.89
N LEU A 187 -8.77 14.71 14.74
CA LEU A 187 -8.72 13.68 15.81
C LEU A 187 -8.25 12.28 15.38
N LEU A 188 -7.49 12.20 14.28
CA LEU A 188 -6.48 11.14 14.12
C LEU A 188 -5.17 11.49 14.89
N LYS A 189 -5.11 12.69 15.52
CA LYS A 189 -3.90 13.32 16.09
C LYS A 189 -3.21 12.60 17.27
N LEU A 190 -3.77 11.55 17.88
CA LEU A 190 -3.18 10.94 19.09
C LEU A 190 -3.02 9.40 19.05
N LEU A 191 -3.70 8.70 18.15
CA LEU A 191 -3.75 7.24 18.18
C LEU A 191 -2.49 6.56 17.60
N THR A 192 -1.83 7.19 16.64
CA THR A 192 -0.56 6.69 16.08
C THR A 192 0.61 6.93 17.01
N LEU A 193 0.56 7.96 17.86
CA LEU A 193 1.55 8.22 18.92
C LEU A 193 1.45 7.19 20.06
N CYS A 194 0.24 6.71 20.40
CA CYS A 194 0.06 5.65 21.40
C CYS A 194 0.67 4.29 20.99
N ILE A 195 0.80 4.01 19.69
CA ILE A 195 1.41 2.75 19.21
C ILE A 195 2.93 2.74 19.43
N PHE A 196 3.58 3.91 19.45
CA PHE A 196 5.03 4.03 19.67
C PHE A 196 5.42 4.24 21.15
N HIS A 197 4.47 4.48 22.07
CA HIS A 197 4.77 4.70 23.48
C HIS A 197 3.76 4.00 24.43
N PRO A 198 4.06 2.78 24.93
CA PRO A 198 3.09 1.93 25.63
C PRO A 198 2.72 2.35 27.07
N VAL A 199 3.18 3.51 27.57
CA VAL A 199 3.19 3.82 29.03
C VAL A 199 2.16 4.89 29.46
N SER A 200 1.26 5.39 28.59
CA SER A 200 0.37 6.52 28.96
C SER A 200 -1.09 6.36 28.49
N SER A 201 -1.62 5.13 28.62
CA SER A 201 -2.76 4.68 27.82
C SER A 201 -4.17 4.95 28.38
N THR A 202 -4.32 5.41 29.62
CA THR A 202 -5.66 5.50 30.28
C THR A 202 -6.18 6.91 30.54
N LEU A 203 -5.32 7.89 30.80
CA LEU A 203 -5.75 9.25 31.19
C LEU A 203 -6.12 10.13 29.97
N ILE A 204 -5.53 9.87 28.81
CA ILE A 204 -5.75 10.62 27.57
C ILE A 204 -7.04 10.17 26.85
N PHE A 205 -7.46 8.91 27.03
CA PHE A 205 -8.66 8.33 26.43
C PHE A 205 -9.98 8.96 26.94
N LEU A 206 -9.97 9.51 28.17
CA LEU A 206 -11.14 10.13 28.81
C LEU A 206 -11.41 11.59 28.37
N LEU A 207 -10.42 12.28 27.80
CA LEU A 207 -10.54 13.70 27.44
C LEU A 207 -11.03 13.96 25.99
N LEU A 208 -11.15 12.92 25.15
CA LEU A 208 -11.35 13.06 23.69
C LEU A 208 -12.79 12.78 23.21
N SER A 209 -13.78 12.70 24.12
CA SER A 209 -15.13 12.21 23.82
C SER A 209 -16.06 13.16 23.07
N GLN A 210 -15.66 14.40 22.74
CA GLN A 210 -16.65 15.44 22.42
C GLN A 210 -16.88 15.83 20.95
N THR A 211 -16.01 15.56 19.98
CA THR A 211 -16.32 15.96 18.59
C THR A 211 -15.57 15.11 17.58
N LEU A 212 -16.20 14.24 16.77
CA LEU A 212 -15.47 13.63 15.65
C LEU A 212 -16.29 13.07 14.46
N MET A 213 -15.93 13.51 13.25
CA MET A 213 -16.24 12.89 11.95
C MET A 213 -14.92 12.43 11.34
N LEU A 214 -14.80 11.15 10.98
CA LEU A 214 -13.52 10.51 10.66
C LEU A 214 -13.18 10.57 9.17
N VAL A 215 -12.06 11.21 8.83
CA VAL A 215 -11.42 11.12 7.51
C VAL A 215 -10.50 9.91 7.49
N SER A 216 -10.75 9.05 6.52
CA SER A 216 -9.95 7.93 6.03
C SER A 216 -8.43 8.16 6.07
N SER A 217 -7.64 7.08 6.25
CA SER A 217 -6.16 6.99 6.27
C SER A 217 -5.43 7.50 4.99
N THR A 218 -6.08 8.35 4.21
CA THR A 218 -5.61 8.99 3.00
C THR A 218 -5.80 10.49 3.13
N THR A 219 -4.73 11.23 2.87
CA THR A 219 -4.68 12.69 2.91
C THR A 219 -5.61 13.39 1.92
N ARG A 220 -6.21 12.65 0.98
CA ARG A 220 -7.38 13.08 0.22
C ARG A 220 -8.47 12.02 0.39
N PRO A 221 -9.61 12.32 1.02
CA PRO A 221 -10.78 11.47 0.89
C PRO A 221 -11.08 11.31 -0.60
N LEU A 222 -11.28 10.07 -1.05
CA LEU A 222 -11.54 9.77 -2.45
C LEU A 222 -12.81 10.55 -2.85
N LEU A 223 -12.68 11.60 -3.67
CA LEU A 223 -13.77 12.48 -4.07
C LEU A 223 -14.56 13.16 -2.91
N GLY A 224 -13.95 13.40 -1.75
CA GLY A 224 -14.65 14.03 -0.61
C GLY A 224 -15.52 13.07 0.23
N CYS A 225 -15.33 11.76 0.06
CA CYS A 225 -15.98 10.72 0.86
C CYS A 225 -15.52 10.64 2.31
N VAL A 226 -16.47 10.55 3.23
CA VAL A 226 -16.23 10.48 4.68
C VAL A 226 -17.00 9.34 5.33
N TRP A 227 -16.49 8.81 6.43
CA TRP A 227 -17.19 7.80 7.22
C TRP A 227 -18.17 8.47 8.19
N ASN A 228 -19.44 8.12 8.05
CA ASN A 228 -20.56 8.55 8.89
C ASN A 228 -21.13 7.35 9.65
N PHE A 229 -20.49 7.03 10.77
CA PHE A 229 -20.94 6.01 11.71
C PHE A 229 -22.03 6.56 12.65
N PRO A 230 -22.94 5.71 13.16
CA PRO A 230 -24.04 6.14 14.05
C PRO A 230 -23.56 6.75 15.37
N SER A 231 -22.32 6.44 15.79
CA SER A 231 -21.69 7.07 16.94
C SER A 231 -20.20 7.34 16.70
N SER A 232 -19.67 8.41 17.28
CA SER A 232 -18.26 8.77 17.20
C SER A 232 -17.35 7.65 17.75
N TYR A 233 -17.80 6.97 18.81
CA TYR A 233 -17.08 5.82 19.38
C TYR A 233 -16.94 4.68 18.38
N SER A 234 -18.04 4.31 17.68
CA SER A 234 -18.00 3.20 16.72
C SER A 234 -17.12 3.50 15.50
N GLY A 235 -17.15 4.74 15.00
CA GLY A 235 -16.25 5.16 13.91
C GLY A 235 -14.78 5.17 14.35
N LEU A 236 -14.49 5.66 15.55
CA LEU A 236 -13.13 5.68 16.09
C LEU A 236 -12.60 4.27 16.33
N ALA A 237 -13.42 3.39 16.90
CA ALA A 237 -13.09 1.99 17.11
C ALA A 237 -12.77 1.32 15.78
N TYR A 238 -13.63 1.47 14.77
CA TYR A 238 -13.40 0.90 13.45
C TYR A 238 -12.09 1.40 12.81
N ALA A 239 -11.88 2.72 12.77
CA ALA A 239 -10.67 3.28 12.16
C ALA A 239 -9.40 2.84 12.89
N THR A 240 -9.41 2.85 14.22
CA THR A 240 -8.30 2.41 15.06
C THR A 240 -7.98 0.94 14.83
N THR A 241 -8.99 0.08 14.93
CA THR A 241 -8.82 -1.36 14.73
C THR A 241 -8.35 -1.65 13.31
N SER A 242 -8.87 -0.94 12.30
CA SER A 242 -8.47 -1.11 10.91
C SER A 242 -7.00 -0.72 10.72
N MET A 243 -6.56 0.40 11.28
CA MET A 243 -5.17 0.85 11.22
C MET A 243 -4.23 -0.15 11.90
N VAL A 244 -4.59 -0.66 13.08
CA VAL A 244 -3.76 -1.64 13.80
C VAL A 244 -3.68 -2.97 13.04
N ILE A 245 -4.81 -3.51 12.60
CA ILE A 245 -4.90 -4.83 11.96
C ILE A 245 -4.30 -4.81 10.56
N HIS A 246 -4.57 -3.79 9.76
CA HIS A 246 -4.19 -3.75 8.35
C HIS A 246 -2.92 -2.96 8.07
N GLU A 247 -2.37 -2.24 9.05
CA GLU A 247 -1.13 -1.47 8.86
C GLU A 247 -0.07 -1.85 9.89
N THR A 248 -0.31 -1.62 11.17
CA THR A 248 0.71 -1.79 12.21
C THR A 248 1.19 -3.23 12.36
N ILE A 249 0.25 -4.17 12.57
CA ILE A 249 0.58 -5.59 12.78
C ILE A 249 1.34 -6.17 11.57
N PRO A 250 0.86 -6.01 10.32
CA PRO A 250 1.58 -6.53 9.17
C PRO A 250 2.96 -5.91 8.96
N ILE A 251 3.14 -4.60 9.19
CA ILE A 251 4.46 -3.95 9.06
C ILE A 251 5.44 -4.54 10.07
N ILE A 252 5.05 -4.66 11.34
CA ILE A 252 5.89 -5.21 12.40
C ILE A 252 6.27 -6.65 12.07
N LEU A 253 5.29 -7.48 11.71
CA LEU A 253 5.54 -8.87 11.33
C LEU A 253 6.45 -8.97 10.11
N MET A 254 6.23 -8.16 9.07
CA MET A 254 7.09 -8.10 7.89
C MET A 254 8.52 -7.68 8.26
N ALA A 255 8.72 -6.69 9.13
CA ALA A 255 10.05 -6.29 9.58
C ALA A 255 10.79 -7.45 10.25
N PHE A 256 10.13 -8.17 11.17
CA PHE A 256 10.72 -9.33 11.84
C PHE A 256 11.01 -10.49 10.88
N THR A 257 10.08 -10.84 9.98
CA THR A 257 10.28 -11.95 9.03
C THR A 257 11.38 -11.64 8.02
N ASN A 258 11.51 -10.38 7.57
CA ASN A 258 12.59 -9.97 6.68
C ASN A 258 13.94 -9.88 7.37
N LEU A 259 13.99 -9.39 8.61
CA LEU A 259 15.22 -9.43 9.41
C LEU A 259 15.68 -10.88 9.62
N GLY A 260 14.76 -11.79 9.93
CA GLY A 260 15.03 -13.22 10.01
C GLY A 260 15.51 -13.83 8.68
N SER A 261 14.94 -13.37 7.56
CA SER A 261 15.35 -13.80 6.21
C SER A 261 16.77 -13.32 5.88
N LEU A 262 17.07 -12.06 6.17
CA LEU A 262 18.39 -11.46 6.01
C LEU A 262 19.44 -12.15 6.89
N TYR A 263 19.12 -12.37 8.17
CA TYR A 263 19.99 -13.08 9.11
C TYR A 263 20.31 -14.50 8.62
N THR A 264 19.30 -15.24 8.15
CA THR A 264 19.48 -16.59 7.60
C THR A 264 20.39 -16.56 6.37
N LEU A 265 20.17 -15.61 5.45
CA LEU A 265 21.01 -15.42 4.25
C LEU A 265 22.45 -15.01 4.59
N TYR A 266 22.63 -14.19 5.62
CA TYR A 266 23.92 -13.71 6.11
C TYR A 266 24.73 -14.87 6.72
N THR A 267 24.14 -15.61 7.65
CA THR A 267 24.76 -16.79 8.28
C THR A 267 25.15 -17.82 7.22
N HIS A 268 24.30 -18.04 6.22
CA HIS A 268 24.61 -18.90 5.08
C HIS A 268 25.78 -18.42 4.23
N SER A 269 25.85 -17.10 4.00
CA SER A 269 26.96 -16.51 3.27
C SER A 269 28.27 -16.73 4.01
N ARG A 270 28.25 -16.48 5.32
CA ARG A 270 29.43 -16.58 6.18
C ARG A 270 29.95 -18.01 6.28
N ARG A 271 29.07 -18.99 6.49
CA ARG A 271 29.44 -20.42 6.53
C ARG A 271 30.05 -20.92 5.22
N ARG A 272 29.64 -20.38 4.07
CA ARG A 272 30.21 -20.73 2.77
C ARG A 272 31.56 -20.05 2.53
N SER A 273 31.75 -18.84 3.03
CA SER A 273 33.02 -18.11 2.95
C SER A 273 34.13 -18.70 3.85
N SER A 274 33.77 -19.48 4.87
CA SER A 274 34.71 -20.13 5.79
C SER A 274 35.17 -21.53 5.35
N VAL A 275 34.73 -22.04 4.19
CA VAL A 275 35.19 -23.32 3.63
C VAL A 275 36.28 -23.03 2.59
N PRO A 276 37.53 -23.51 2.76
CA PRO A 276 38.62 -23.31 1.81
C PRO A 276 38.31 -23.94 0.43
N ASP A 277 38.71 -23.23 -0.63
CA ASP A 277 38.24 -23.36 -2.02
C ASP A 277 38.45 -24.73 -2.69
N ALA A 278 37.38 -25.22 -3.35
CA ALA A 278 37.49 -25.98 -4.59
C ALA A 278 36.97 -25.08 -5.74
N PRO A 279 37.54 -25.16 -6.97
CA PRO A 279 37.24 -24.22 -8.05
C PRO A 279 35.89 -24.55 -8.70
N VAL A 280 34.80 -24.31 -7.98
CA VAL A 280 33.45 -24.43 -8.49
C VAL A 280 32.92 -23.03 -8.75
N ILE A 281 32.88 -22.66 -10.03
CA ILE A 281 32.24 -21.49 -10.64
C ILE A 281 31.32 -20.75 -9.65
N LYS A 282 31.64 -19.49 -9.35
CA LYS A 282 30.87 -18.50 -8.55
C LYS A 282 29.48 -18.18 -9.14
N ARG A 283 28.73 -19.18 -9.63
CA ARG A 283 27.33 -19.01 -10.01
C ARG A 283 26.53 -18.85 -8.73
N VAL A 284 26.04 -17.64 -8.48
CA VAL A 284 24.98 -17.43 -7.48
C VAL A 284 23.83 -18.35 -7.88
N PRO A 285 23.44 -19.35 -7.04
CA PRO A 285 22.34 -20.23 -7.37
C PRO A 285 21.11 -19.39 -7.70
N ALA A 286 20.36 -19.77 -8.74
CA ALA A 286 19.19 -19.01 -9.20
C ALA A 286 18.18 -18.77 -8.07
N GLU A 287 18.12 -19.69 -7.10
CA GLU A 287 17.33 -19.58 -5.88
C GLU A 287 17.78 -18.43 -4.97
N ARG A 288 19.08 -18.24 -4.77
CA ARG A 288 19.62 -17.12 -3.97
C ARG A 288 19.38 -15.77 -4.62
N ARG A 289 19.37 -15.73 -5.97
CA ARG A 289 18.98 -14.53 -6.72
C ARG A 289 17.50 -14.21 -6.52
N ALA A 290 16.63 -15.21 -6.65
CA ALA A 290 15.19 -15.03 -6.41
C ALA A 290 14.90 -14.60 -4.97
N ALA A 291 15.62 -15.15 -3.99
CA ALA A 291 15.50 -14.78 -2.59
C ALA A 291 15.85 -13.31 -2.32
N LYS A 292 16.99 -12.85 -2.84
CA LYS A 292 17.38 -11.43 -2.74
C LYS A 292 16.36 -10.50 -3.38
N VAL A 293 15.73 -10.92 -4.48
CA VAL A 293 14.69 -10.14 -5.17
C VAL A 293 13.41 -10.05 -4.33
N ILE A 294 12.96 -11.15 -3.73
CA ILE A 294 11.80 -11.13 -2.83
C ILE A 294 12.08 -10.25 -1.60
N LEU A 295 13.26 -10.38 -1.00
CA LEU A 295 13.66 -9.52 0.11
C LEU A 295 13.68 -8.03 -0.29
N ALA A 296 14.23 -7.70 -1.47
CA ALA A 296 14.23 -6.34 -1.99
C ALA A 296 12.81 -5.80 -2.22
N LEU A 297 11.88 -6.62 -2.72
CA LEU A 297 10.48 -6.24 -2.88
C LEU A 297 9.83 -5.91 -1.55
N ILE A 298 10.06 -6.71 -0.51
CA ILE A 298 9.42 -6.48 0.78
C ILE A 298 10.05 -5.28 1.49
N MET A 299 11.36 -5.08 1.37
CA MET A 299 12.01 -3.85 1.87
C MET A 299 11.48 -2.60 1.15
N LEU A 300 11.29 -2.68 -0.17
CA LEU A 300 10.67 -1.60 -0.94
C LEU A 300 9.23 -1.34 -0.49
N PHE A 301 8.45 -2.38 -0.19
CA PHE A 301 7.11 -2.25 0.37
C PHE A 301 7.14 -1.54 1.71
N ILE A 302 7.97 -1.99 2.66
CA ILE A 302 8.05 -1.40 4.01
C ILE A 302 8.45 0.07 3.93
N ALA A 303 9.44 0.41 3.10
CA ALA A 303 9.87 1.79 2.91
C ALA A 303 8.76 2.65 2.29
N SER A 304 8.19 2.21 1.17
CA SER A 304 7.14 2.94 0.44
C SER A 304 5.88 3.12 1.28
N TRP A 305 5.41 2.04 1.88
CA TRP A 305 4.23 2.03 2.73
C TRP A 305 4.46 2.79 4.03
N GLY A 306 5.54 2.50 4.73
CA GLY A 306 5.91 3.16 5.99
C GLY A 306 6.09 4.66 5.83
N THR A 307 6.77 5.11 4.77
CA THR A 307 6.89 6.55 4.46
C THR A 307 5.54 7.18 4.18
N SER A 308 4.63 6.51 3.45
CA SER A 308 3.27 7.01 3.26
C SER A 308 2.56 7.17 4.61
N ILE A 309 2.54 6.13 5.44
CA ILE A 309 1.88 6.16 6.75
C ILE A 309 2.47 7.27 7.62
N ILE A 310 3.80 7.36 7.74
CA ILE A 310 4.47 8.39 8.55
C ILE A 310 4.14 9.79 8.02
N SER A 311 4.18 10.01 6.71
CA SER A 311 3.92 11.32 6.11
C SER A 311 2.48 11.77 6.31
N VAL A 312 1.51 10.84 6.15
CA VAL A 312 0.10 11.12 6.44
C VAL A 312 -0.07 11.43 7.93
N ASN A 313 0.50 10.65 8.83
CA ASN A 313 0.36 10.87 10.27
C ASN A 313 1.02 12.17 10.74
N TYR A 314 2.19 12.51 10.20
CA TYR A 314 2.88 13.75 10.52
C TYR A 314 2.10 14.96 10.01
N PHE A 315 1.59 14.92 8.77
CA PHE A 315 0.71 15.96 8.23
C PHE A 315 -0.51 16.18 9.13
N ASN A 316 -1.12 15.10 9.62
CA ASN A 316 -2.25 15.18 10.52
C ASN A 316 -1.86 15.76 11.90
N TYR A 317 -0.68 15.44 12.41
CA TYR A 317 -0.18 15.93 13.70
C TYR A 317 0.18 17.41 13.67
N ASN A 318 0.98 17.84 12.69
CA ASN A 318 1.53 19.19 12.62
C ASN A 318 1.13 19.85 11.29
N ARG A 319 0.09 20.70 11.31
CA ARG A 319 -0.39 21.46 10.14
C ARG A 319 0.51 22.67 9.79
N GLY A 320 1.81 22.55 10.03
CA GLY A 320 2.79 23.61 9.79
C GLY A 320 3.09 23.81 8.30
N SER A 321 4.02 24.71 7.98
CA SER A 321 4.42 25.09 6.62
C SER A 321 4.90 23.92 5.73
N SER A 322 5.29 22.78 6.32
CA SER A 322 5.72 21.57 5.59
C SER A 322 4.57 20.67 5.11
N ALA A 323 3.32 21.05 5.36
CA ALA A 323 2.14 20.24 5.11
C ALA A 323 2.03 19.77 3.65
N GLU A 324 2.20 20.68 2.67
CA GLU A 324 2.08 20.35 1.25
C GLU A 324 3.13 19.33 0.79
N PHE A 325 4.37 19.49 1.26
CA PHE A 325 5.47 18.58 0.91
C PHE A 325 5.24 17.16 1.42
N LEU A 326 4.70 17.00 2.64
CA LEU A 326 4.38 15.70 3.22
C LEU A 326 3.26 14.98 2.45
N LEU A 327 2.28 15.73 1.94
CA LEU A 327 1.22 15.18 1.10
C LEU A 327 1.77 14.64 -0.22
N VAL A 328 2.70 15.38 -0.84
CA VAL A 328 3.40 14.95 -2.05
C VAL A 328 4.21 13.68 -1.77
N ILE A 329 4.99 13.64 -0.68
CA ILE A 329 5.73 12.44 -0.27
C ILE A 329 4.78 11.25 -0.08
N ALA A 330 3.69 11.42 0.67
CA ALA A 330 2.73 10.33 0.91
C ALA A 330 2.15 9.79 -0.39
N ARG A 331 1.84 10.67 -1.34
CA ARG A 331 1.31 10.30 -2.66
C ARG A 331 2.32 9.47 -3.46
N PHE A 332 3.56 9.94 -3.59
CA PHE A 332 4.60 9.23 -4.33
C PHE A 332 4.99 7.92 -3.64
N ALA A 333 5.10 7.92 -2.31
CA ALA A 333 5.42 6.73 -1.53
C ALA A 333 4.39 5.61 -1.74
N ASN A 334 3.09 5.92 -1.85
CA ASN A 334 2.06 4.91 -2.14
C ASN A 334 2.20 4.24 -3.52
N ILE A 335 2.65 4.97 -4.55
CA ILE A 335 2.73 4.43 -5.92
C ILE A 335 4.08 3.79 -6.24
N ILE A 336 5.17 4.23 -5.60
CA ILE A 336 6.53 3.75 -5.90
C ILE A 336 6.62 2.23 -5.83
N PHE A 337 6.08 1.59 -4.79
CA PHE A 337 6.08 0.14 -4.69
C PHE A 337 5.36 -0.53 -5.87
N ILE A 338 4.14 -0.07 -6.19
CA ILE A 338 3.31 -0.61 -7.27
C ILE A 338 4.02 -0.46 -8.63
N ALA A 339 4.65 0.69 -8.87
CA ALA A 339 5.35 0.99 -10.12
C ALA A 339 6.65 0.20 -10.27
N MET A 340 7.42 0.06 -9.20
CA MET A 340 8.76 -0.55 -9.24
C MET A 340 8.74 -2.06 -9.02
N SER A 341 7.68 -2.63 -8.41
CA SER A 341 7.62 -4.08 -8.15
C SER A 341 7.80 -4.96 -9.40
N PRO A 342 7.21 -4.65 -10.57
CA PRO A 342 7.40 -5.46 -11.78
C PRO A 342 8.86 -5.42 -12.28
N ALA A 343 9.52 -4.26 -12.18
CA ALA A 343 10.91 -4.10 -12.57
C ALA A 343 11.85 -4.92 -11.67
N VAL A 344 11.62 -4.88 -10.35
CA VAL A 344 12.38 -5.69 -9.38
C VAL A 344 12.15 -7.19 -9.62
N LEU A 345 10.91 -7.61 -9.86
CA LEU A 345 10.57 -9.00 -10.21
C LEU A 345 11.24 -9.46 -11.51
N ALA A 346 11.35 -8.60 -12.52
CA ALA A 346 12.00 -8.91 -13.79
C ALA A 346 13.48 -9.27 -13.63
N VAL A 347 14.17 -8.74 -12.61
CA VAL A 347 15.55 -9.13 -12.30
C VAL A 347 15.60 -10.58 -11.83
N GLY A 348 14.67 -11.01 -10.99
CA GLY A 348 14.67 -12.34 -10.37
C GLY A 348 14.05 -13.44 -11.23
N HIS A 349 13.02 -13.11 -12.01
CA HIS A 349 12.17 -14.08 -12.67
C HIS A 349 12.57 -14.29 -14.14
N ARG A 350 13.07 -15.48 -14.48
CA ARG A 350 13.62 -15.79 -15.81
C ARG A 350 12.63 -15.54 -16.95
N ARG A 351 11.37 -15.97 -16.79
CA ARG A 351 10.32 -15.82 -17.83
C ARG A 351 9.99 -14.35 -18.11
N LEU A 352 9.69 -13.59 -17.06
CA LEU A 352 9.44 -12.15 -17.13
C LEU A 352 10.62 -11.39 -17.74
N ARG A 353 11.86 -11.73 -17.34
CA ARG A 353 13.07 -11.16 -17.94
C ARG A 353 13.17 -11.41 -19.44
N SER A 354 12.88 -12.64 -19.87
CA SER A 354 12.92 -13.03 -21.29
C SER A 354 11.86 -12.29 -22.10
N PHE A 355 10.65 -12.16 -21.56
CA PHE A 355 9.56 -11.42 -22.18
C PHE A 355 9.92 -9.94 -22.38
N ILE A 356 10.41 -9.28 -21.32
CA ILE A 356 10.81 -7.86 -21.40
C ILE A 356 11.95 -7.67 -22.40
N LYS A 357 12.96 -8.55 -22.41
CA LYS A 357 14.03 -8.50 -23.40
C LYS A 357 13.51 -8.62 -24.84
N SER A 358 12.56 -9.52 -25.08
CA SER A 358 11.95 -9.70 -26.39
C SER A 358 11.14 -8.48 -26.85
N MET A 359 10.59 -7.71 -25.91
CA MET A 359 9.88 -6.47 -26.22
C MET A 359 10.84 -5.31 -26.52
N LEU A 360 12.02 -5.30 -25.89
CA LEU A 360 13.05 -4.27 -26.11
C LEU A 360 13.92 -4.54 -27.35
N SER A 361 13.96 -5.78 -27.84
CA SER A 361 14.70 -6.16 -29.04
C SER A 361 13.87 -6.06 -30.32
N LYS A 362 12.58 -5.75 -30.20
CA LYS A 362 11.70 -5.36 -31.30
C LYS A 362 11.64 -3.85 -31.32
#